data_AF-A0A3D4V6N8-F1
#
_entry.id   AF-A0A3D4V6N8-F1
#
_cell.length_a   1.000
_cell.length_b   1.000
_cell.length_c   1.000
_cell.angle_alpha   90.00
_cell.angle_beta   90.00
_cell.angle_gamma   90.00
#
_symmetry.space_group_name_H-M   'P 1'
#
loop_
_entity.id
_entity.type
_entity.pdbx_description
1 polymer ?
#
loop_
_entity_poly.entity_id
_entity_poly.type
_entity_poly.pdbx_seq_one_letter_code
_entity_poly.pdbx_strand_id
1 'polypeptide(L)'
;MVAAMASEDTAVRTARCVHSDATDRCSPSSNSRLYGDPAMLNHTRSLILVAAAVIATQACSREAGDDRAVETRSEDGTLANTMSADSADERGVALVRVVNAVPMSRELMIRADEMHVLPSVKFQAASAYQPIDQTWASFQVGDTVGGTFVPLNTNRELLTNGDRYSLIVLKNQDGTKFETLVVRDQLVQEPGKAAIRFVHAAPGVREVIVQPRNGDRLVEGLDYGEEHAYKMIDPWSGVLEVRADNRNESLLSTPKMNFEAGKAYTLVLSRNRQGKVDLFWFADAPMN
;
A
#
# COMPACT_ATOMS: atom_id res chain seq x y z
N MET A 1 -30.97 -2.64 -48.34
CA MET A 1 -31.08 -4.08 -48.65
C MET A 1 -29.77 -4.70 -48.15
N VAL A 2 -29.65 -4.97 -46.84
CA VAL A 2 -29.80 -6.30 -46.15
C VAL A 2 -28.84 -7.32 -46.78
N ALA A 3 -27.85 -7.95 -46.13
CA ALA A 3 -27.72 -8.60 -44.81
C ALA A 3 -26.23 -8.52 -44.34
N ALA A 4 -25.81 -8.42 -43.08
CA ALA A 4 -26.10 -9.16 -41.83
C ALA A 4 -25.32 -10.49 -41.66
N MET A 5 -24.47 -10.49 -40.61
CA MET A 5 -24.15 -11.54 -39.63
C MET A 5 -23.22 -12.71 -40.02
N ALA A 6 -22.10 -12.79 -39.29
CA ALA A 6 -21.48 -14.05 -38.86
C ALA A 6 -21.03 -13.89 -37.40
N SER A 7 -21.58 -14.73 -36.53
CA SER A 7 -21.36 -14.79 -35.08
C SER A 7 -20.23 -15.75 -34.73
N GLU A 8 -19.40 -15.37 -33.75
CA GLU A 8 -18.30 -16.16 -33.20
C GLU A 8 -18.78 -17.29 -32.26
N ASP A 9 -18.04 -18.39 -32.34
CA ASP A 9 -18.28 -19.68 -31.71
C ASP A 9 -17.83 -19.67 -30.23
N THR A 10 -18.75 -20.01 -29.32
CA THR A 10 -18.53 -20.01 -27.87
C THR A 10 -18.21 -21.43 -27.39
N ALA A 11 -16.93 -21.74 -27.16
CA ALA A 11 -16.51 -23.02 -26.58
C ALA A 11 -16.52 -22.98 -25.05
N VAL A 12 -17.53 -23.62 -24.46
CA VAL A 12 -17.67 -23.88 -23.02
C VAL A 12 -16.72 -25.00 -22.60
N ARG A 13 -15.77 -24.72 -21.69
CA ARG A 13 -14.93 -25.74 -21.02
C ARG A 13 -15.59 -26.21 -19.73
N THR A 14 -16.13 -27.43 -19.74
CA THR A 14 -16.54 -28.19 -18.56
C THR A 14 -15.34 -28.84 -17.87
N ALA A 15 -15.16 -28.58 -16.57
CA ALA A 15 -14.24 -29.30 -15.69
C ALA A 15 -14.84 -30.65 -15.26
N ARG A 16 -14.08 -31.74 -15.41
CA ARG A 16 -14.40 -33.06 -14.84
C ARG A 16 -13.46 -33.34 -13.67
N CYS A 17 -14.03 -33.64 -12.51
CA CYS A 17 -13.36 -34.37 -11.44
C CYS A 17 -13.59 -35.87 -11.64
N VAL A 18 -12.54 -36.69 -11.54
CA VAL A 18 -12.64 -38.14 -11.35
C VAL A 18 -11.58 -38.57 -10.33
N HIS A 19 -12.04 -39.18 -9.24
CA HIS A 19 -11.26 -39.98 -8.30
C HIS A 19 -11.12 -41.43 -8.82
N SER A 20 -9.98 -42.09 -8.59
CA SER A 20 -9.93 -43.52 -8.23
C SER A 20 -8.55 -43.97 -7.70
N ASP A 21 -8.54 -44.34 -6.41
CA ASP A 21 -7.93 -45.51 -5.73
C ASP A 21 -6.49 -46.04 -5.93
N ALA A 22 -5.82 -46.12 -4.75
CA ALA A 22 -5.16 -47.27 -4.10
C ALA A 22 -3.74 -47.73 -4.48
N THR A 23 -2.82 -47.71 -3.48
CA THR A 23 -2.02 -48.89 -2.98
C THR A 23 -1.15 -48.54 -1.73
N ASP A 24 -1.70 -48.85 -0.55
CA ASP A 24 -1.21 -49.72 0.55
C ASP A 24 0.26 -49.79 1.10
N ARG A 25 0.33 -49.81 2.46
CA ARG A 25 1.34 -50.36 3.44
C ARG A 25 2.47 -49.44 3.97
N CYS A 26 2.77 -49.31 5.28
CA CYS A 26 2.85 -50.29 6.38
C CYS A 26 2.59 -49.72 7.83
N SER A 27 1.85 -50.50 8.63
CA SER A 27 1.75 -50.77 10.10
C SER A 27 2.31 -49.85 11.22
N PRO A 28 1.64 -49.91 12.39
CA PRO A 28 2.31 -50.22 13.67
C PRO A 28 1.73 -51.46 14.39
N SER A 29 2.58 -52.09 15.19
CA SER A 29 2.40 -53.37 15.87
C SER A 29 1.55 -53.29 17.14
N SER A 30 0.86 -54.39 17.43
CA SER A 30 0.25 -54.71 18.73
C SER A 30 0.81 -56.04 19.24
N ASN A 31 1.14 -56.12 20.53
CA ASN A 31 0.63 -57.14 21.44
C ASN A 31 1.31 -57.07 22.82
N SER A 32 0.45 -57.20 23.84
CA SER A 32 0.73 -57.33 25.26
C SER A 32 0.56 -58.79 25.71
N ARG A 33 1.10 -59.12 26.91
CA ARG A 33 0.91 -60.30 27.82
C ARG A 33 2.28 -60.93 28.22
N LEU A 34 2.64 -61.29 29.46
CA LEU A 34 1.93 -61.54 30.73
C LEU A 34 2.93 -61.57 31.93
N TYR A 35 2.48 -61.05 33.09
CA TYR A 35 2.59 -61.52 34.50
C TYR A 35 3.93 -61.87 35.20
N GLY A 36 4.14 -61.25 36.37
CA GLY A 36 5.09 -61.67 37.43
C GLY A 36 5.35 -60.61 38.52
N ASP A 37 4.52 -60.58 39.56
CA ASP A 37 4.62 -59.81 40.83
C ASP A 37 5.83 -60.23 41.73
N PRO A 38 6.15 -59.59 42.89
CA PRO A 38 5.80 -58.25 43.42
C PRO A 38 6.96 -57.50 44.13
N ALA A 39 6.62 -56.28 44.60
CA ALA A 39 7.14 -55.58 45.78
C ALA A 39 8.54 -54.91 45.73
N MET A 40 8.55 -53.58 45.71
CA MET A 40 8.88 -52.75 46.89
C MET A 40 9.01 -51.27 46.51
N LEU A 41 8.50 -50.44 47.41
CA LEU A 41 8.93 -49.07 47.74
C LEU A 41 8.40 -47.85 46.96
N ASN A 42 7.65 -47.08 47.74
CA ASN A 42 7.64 -45.62 47.88
C ASN A 42 6.63 -44.79 47.08
N HIS A 43 5.57 -44.45 47.82
CA HIS A 43 4.93 -43.13 47.91
C HIS A 43 4.71 -42.35 46.62
N THR A 44 3.50 -42.49 46.06
CA THR A 44 2.97 -41.53 45.09
C THR A 44 1.75 -40.82 45.66
N ARG A 45 1.97 -39.54 45.96
CA ARG A 45 0.95 -38.53 46.18
C ARG A 45 0.05 -38.44 44.94
N SER A 46 -1.26 -38.33 45.17
CA SER A 46 -2.26 -38.03 44.15
C SER A 46 -1.84 -36.85 43.28
N LEU A 47 -1.66 -37.09 41.98
CA LEU A 47 -1.47 -36.05 40.98
C LEU A 47 -2.80 -35.82 40.27
N ILE A 48 -3.43 -34.71 40.63
CA ILE A 48 -4.53 -34.09 39.92
C ILE A 48 -3.98 -33.59 38.58
N LEU A 49 -4.46 -34.16 37.48
CA LEU A 49 -4.20 -33.64 36.13
C LEU A 49 -4.98 -32.33 35.94
N VAL A 50 -4.32 -31.20 36.19
CA VAL A 50 -4.80 -29.89 35.74
C VAL A 50 -4.42 -29.75 34.27
N ALA A 51 -5.41 -29.84 33.39
CA ALA A 51 -5.27 -29.44 32.00
C ALA A 51 -5.08 -27.92 31.95
N ALA A 52 -3.82 -27.47 31.89
CA ALA A 52 -3.51 -26.06 31.63
C ALA A 52 -3.78 -25.77 30.15
N ALA A 53 -4.92 -25.14 29.87
CA ALA A 53 -5.19 -24.52 28.59
C ALA A 53 -4.20 -23.36 28.40
N VAL A 54 -3.17 -23.56 27.58
CA VAL A 54 -2.29 -22.50 27.11
C VAL A 54 -3.08 -21.67 26.12
N ILE A 55 -3.73 -20.61 26.61
CA ILE A 55 -4.29 -19.56 25.76
C ILE A 55 -3.09 -18.80 25.19
N ALA A 56 -2.71 -19.13 23.97
CA ALA A 56 -1.79 -18.30 23.20
C ALA A 56 -2.52 -16.99 22.90
N THR A 57 -2.33 -15.98 23.76
CA THR A 57 -2.65 -14.61 23.39
C THR A 57 -1.74 -14.25 22.23
N GLN A 58 -2.28 -14.28 21.01
CA GLN A 58 -1.69 -13.54 19.91
C GLN A 58 -1.81 -12.06 20.29
N ALA A 59 -0.86 -11.58 21.08
CA ALA A 59 -0.56 -10.17 21.08
C ALA A 59 -0.08 -9.89 19.66
N CYS A 60 -0.90 -9.22 18.86
CA CYS A 60 -0.44 -8.55 17.66
C CYS A 60 0.76 -7.72 18.11
N SER A 61 1.96 -8.17 17.79
CA SER A 61 3.18 -7.44 18.06
C SER A 61 3.11 -6.16 17.25
N ARG A 62 2.60 -5.09 17.87
CA ARG A 62 2.65 -3.73 17.34
C ARG A 62 4.10 -3.43 17.03
N GLU A 63 4.40 -3.22 15.75
CA GLU A 63 5.74 -2.91 15.28
C GLU A 63 6.18 -1.59 15.93
N ALA A 64 7.38 -1.57 16.51
CA ALA A 64 7.89 -0.51 17.40
C ALA A 64 8.20 0.85 16.71
N GLY A 65 7.54 1.16 15.59
CA GLY A 65 7.74 2.37 14.80
C GLY A 65 6.58 3.39 14.87
N ASP A 66 5.47 3.09 15.54
CA ASP A 66 4.18 3.76 15.25
C ASP A 66 3.64 4.72 16.33
N ASP A 67 4.35 4.85 17.45
CA ASP A 67 3.93 5.67 18.61
C ASP A 67 4.32 7.17 18.48
N ARG A 68 5.06 7.54 17.43
CA ARG A 68 5.48 8.94 17.23
C ARG A 68 4.60 9.68 16.23
N ALA A 69 4.42 10.97 16.50
CA ALA A 69 3.93 11.91 15.51
C ALA A 69 4.85 11.90 14.27
N VAL A 70 4.29 12.22 13.11
CA VAL A 70 5.01 12.17 11.84
C VAL A 70 5.06 13.56 11.22
N GLU A 71 6.26 13.99 10.80
CA GLU A 71 6.47 15.13 9.92
C GLU A 71 6.53 14.64 8.46
N THR A 72 5.67 15.19 7.61
CA THR A 72 5.76 15.08 6.15
C THR A 72 6.48 16.32 5.61
N ARG A 73 7.54 16.09 4.84
CA ARG A 73 8.30 17.10 4.09
C ARG A 73 8.12 16.90 2.60
N SER A 74 7.53 17.88 1.92
CA SER A 74 7.41 17.89 0.46
C SER A 74 8.71 18.37 -0.19
N GLU A 75 8.88 18.03 -1.48
CA GLU A 75 10.01 18.48 -2.29
C GLU A 75 10.21 20.01 -2.32
N ASP A 76 9.12 20.77 -2.28
CA ASP A 76 9.15 22.24 -2.25
C ASP A 76 9.53 22.83 -0.87
N GLY A 77 9.82 21.96 0.11
CA GLY A 77 10.19 22.33 1.48
C GLY A 77 9.02 22.54 2.43
N THR A 78 7.77 22.40 1.96
CA THR A 78 6.58 22.49 2.82
C THR A 78 6.60 21.39 3.88
N LEU A 79 6.26 21.75 5.12
CA LEU A 79 6.17 20.84 6.25
C LEU A 79 4.72 20.69 6.72
N ALA A 80 4.38 19.48 7.15
CA ALA A 80 3.11 19.14 7.73
C ALA A 80 3.32 18.11 8.84
N ASN A 81 2.62 18.25 9.96
CA ASN A 81 2.72 17.32 11.09
C ASN A 81 1.40 16.59 11.29
N THR A 82 1.46 15.34 11.73
CA THR A 82 0.30 14.56 12.14
C THR A 82 0.59 13.75 13.40
N MET A 83 -0.46 13.31 14.08
CA MET A 83 -0.37 12.51 15.30
C MET A 83 0.21 11.10 15.05
N SER A 84 0.54 10.40 16.12
CA SER A 84 0.95 9.00 16.05
C SER A 84 -0.23 8.10 15.66
N ALA A 85 0.06 6.88 15.22
CA ALA A 85 -1.00 5.92 14.92
C ALA A 85 -1.69 5.47 16.20
N ASP A 86 -0.94 5.28 17.28
CA ASP A 86 -1.52 4.94 18.58
C ASP A 86 -2.50 6.02 19.06
N SER A 87 -2.14 7.30 18.91
CA SER A 87 -3.07 8.41 19.20
C SER A 87 -4.30 8.41 18.29
N ALA A 88 -4.17 8.01 17.02
CA ALA A 88 -5.29 7.92 16.09
C ALA A 88 -6.19 6.71 16.39
N ASP A 89 -5.61 5.57 16.75
CA ASP A 89 -6.31 4.35 17.17
C ASP A 89 -7.12 4.59 18.45
N GLU A 90 -6.52 5.22 19.47
CA GLU A 90 -7.21 5.62 20.70
C GLU A 90 -8.39 6.55 20.45
N ARG A 91 -8.31 7.40 19.43
CA ARG A 91 -9.38 8.30 19.00
C ARG A 91 -10.40 7.62 18.09
N GLY A 92 -10.16 6.40 17.67
CA GLY A 92 -11.02 5.65 16.75
C GLY A 92 -11.07 6.25 15.35
N VAL A 93 -9.95 6.80 14.86
CA VAL A 93 -9.85 7.41 13.53
C VAL A 93 -8.73 6.79 12.70
N ALA A 94 -8.93 6.75 11.38
CA ALA A 94 -7.85 6.55 10.41
C ALA A 94 -7.22 7.90 10.03
N LEU A 95 -6.00 7.89 9.50
CA LEU A 95 -5.30 9.09 9.05
C LEU A 95 -5.17 9.08 7.53
N VAL A 96 -5.74 10.06 6.84
CA VAL A 96 -5.75 10.13 5.37
C VAL A 96 -5.13 11.43 4.89
N ARG A 97 -4.16 11.36 3.98
CA ARG A 97 -3.66 12.53 3.24
C ARG A 97 -4.05 12.47 1.78
N VAL A 98 -4.10 13.62 1.14
CA VAL A 98 -4.27 13.74 -0.30
C VAL A 98 -2.91 13.94 -0.96
N VAL A 99 -2.67 13.24 -2.07
CA VAL A 99 -1.53 13.46 -2.97
C VAL A 99 -2.06 13.81 -4.35
N ASN A 100 -1.65 14.95 -4.91
CA ASN A 100 -2.17 15.40 -6.21
C ASN A 100 -1.15 15.18 -7.34
N ALA A 101 -1.34 14.14 -8.14
CA ALA A 101 -0.53 13.81 -9.31
C ALA A 101 -1.13 14.32 -10.64
N VAL A 102 -2.22 15.11 -10.60
CA VAL A 102 -2.87 15.64 -11.81
C VAL A 102 -2.55 17.13 -11.99
N PRO A 103 -2.00 17.55 -13.13
CA PRO A 103 -1.86 18.97 -13.43
C PRO A 103 -3.25 19.58 -13.66
N MET A 104 -3.61 20.57 -12.85
CA MET A 104 -4.94 21.18 -12.92
C MET A 104 -4.88 22.70 -13.02
N SER A 105 -5.78 23.27 -13.82
CA SER A 105 -5.99 24.72 -13.94
C SER A 105 -6.90 25.30 -12.85
N ARG A 106 -7.67 24.44 -12.15
CA ARG A 106 -8.52 24.78 -11.01
C ARG A 106 -8.36 23.73 -9.91
N GLU A 107 -8.54 24.12 -8.65
CA GLU A 107 -8.46 23.20 -7.53
C GLU A 107 -9.67 22.24 -7.54
N LEU A 108 -9.42 20.93 -7.43
CA LEU A 108 -10.50 19.96 -7.22
C LEU A 108 -10.91 19.96 -5.76
N MET A 109 -12.19 19.74 -5.55
CA MET A 109 -12.70 19.45 -4.23
C MET A 109 -12.63 17.94 -4.00
N ILE A 110 -11.96 17.55 -2.94
CA ILE A 110 -11.83 16.17 -2.51
C ILE A 110 -12.58 16.03 -1.21
N ARG A 111 -13.39 14.98 -1.09
CA ARG A 111 -14.18 14.72 0.12
C ARG A 111 -14.01 13.28 0.57
N ALA A 112 -13.98 13.07 1.87
CA ALA A 112 -14.32 11.80 2.48
C ALA A 112 -15.81 11.90 2.86
N ASP A 113 -16.65 11.11 2.21
CA ASP A 113 -18.10 11.19 2.28
C ASP A 113 -18.67 12.56 1.85
N GLU A 114 -19.97 12.80 2.09
CA GLU A 114 -20.65 14.00 1.60
C GLU A 114 -20.23 15.28 2.33
N MET A 115 -19.80 15.16 3.59
CA MET A 115 -19.64 16.28 4.52
C MET A 115 -18.19 16.63 4.87
N HIS A 116 -17.23 15.71 4.75
CA HIS A 116 -15.85 15.95 5.16
C HIS A 116 -14.99 16.35 3.96
N VAL A 117 -14.73 17.65 3.81
CA VAL A 117 -13.85 18.17 2.76
C VAL A 117 -12.39 17.99 3.17
N LEU A 118 -11.62 17.27 2.36
CA LEU A 118 -10.18 17.11 2.54
C LEU A 118 -9.42 18.34 2.01
N PRO A 119 -8.20 18.60 2.51
CA PRO A 119 -7.39 19.73 2.04
C PRO A 119 -7.18 19.70 0.53
N SER A 120 -7.35 20.86 -0.11
CA SER A 120 -6.89 21.07 -1.49
C SER A 120 -5.37 21.01 -1.53
N VAL A 121 -4.83 20.35 -2.55
CA VAL A 121 -3.38 20.12 -2.68
C VAL A 121 -2.91 20.59 -4.04
N LYS A 122 -1.84 21.38 -4.05
CA LYS A 122 -1.18 21.82 -5.28
C LYS A 122 -0.73 20.61 -6.09
N PHE A 123 -0.67 20.77 -7.41
CA PHE A 123 -0.10 19.75 -8.28
C PHE A 123 1.35 19.42 -7.83
N GLN A 124 1.67 18.12 -7.76
CA GLN A 124 2.96 17.57 -7.29
C GLN A 124 3.25 17.84 -5.81
N ALA A 125 2.22 17.82 -4.97
CA ALA A 125 2.36 17.93 -3.53
C ALA A 125 1.47 16.92 -2.78
N ALA A 126 1.71 16.80 -1.48
CA ALA A 126 0.90 16.06 -0.53
C ALA A 126 0.39 16.99 0.60
N SER A 127 -0.80 16.70 1.15
CA SER A 127 -1.32 17.36 2.35
C SER A 127 -0.74 16.77 3.64
N ALA A 128 -0.99 17.44 4.76
CA ALA A 128 -1.01 16.78 6.06
C ALA A 128 -2.07 15.67 6.08
N TYR A 129 -1.85 14.63 6.88
CA TYR A 129 -2.89 13.66 7.18
C TYR A 129 -4.02 14.31 7.98
N GLN A 130 -5.27 13.97 7.64
CA GLN A 130 -6.48 14.35 8.35
C GLN A 130 -7.10 13.11 9.01
N PRO A 131 -7.67 13.25 10.21
CA PRO A 131 -8.39 12.17 10.85
C PRO A 131 -9.73 11.92 10.15
N ILE A 132 -10.02 10.66 9.87
CA ILE A 132 -11.29 10.16 9.32
C ILE A 132 -11.89 9.18 10.33
N ASP A 133 -13.05 9.52 10.86
CA ASP A 133 -13.77 8.76 11.90
C ASP A 133 -14.70 7.68 11.32
N GLN A 134 -14.44 7.26 10.08
CA GLN A 134 -15.27 6.34 9.33
C GLN A 134 -14.48 5.12 8.90
N THR A 135 -15.00 3.94 9.23
CA THR A 135 -14.43 2.66 8.79
C THR A 135 -14.63 2.42 7.30
N TRP A 136 -15.78 2.82 6.74
CA TRP A 136 -16.03 2.75 5.30
C TRP A 136 -16.14 4.16 4.74
N ALA A 137 -15.02 4.71 4.27
CA ALA A 137 -14.97 6.05 3.72
C ALA A 137 -15.20 6.03 2.20
N SER A 138 -16.05 6.92 1.70
CA SER A 138 -16.25 7.17 0.27
C SER A 138 -15.46 8.41 -0.15
N PHE A 139 -14.31 8.21 -0.78
CA PHE A 139 -13.52 9.31 -1.34
C PHE A 139 -14.10 9.78 -2.68
N GLN A 140 -14.47 11.05 -2.74
CA GLN A 140 -14.98 11.69 -3.93
C GLN A 140 -14.01 12.76 -4.43
N VAL A 141 -13.70 12.69 -5.72
CA VAL A 141 -12.96 13.75 -6.42
C VAL A 141 -13.95 14.46 -7.32
N GLY A 142 -14.11 15.77 -7.17
CA GLY A 142 -15.14 16.50 -7.89
C GLY A 142 -14.86 17.99 -8.07
N ASP A 143 -15.83 18.66 -8.68
CA ASP A 143 -15.85 20.12 -8.87
C ASP A 143 -17.12 20.72 -8.30
N THR A 144 -17.17 22.04 -8.20
CA THR A 144 -18.38 22.78 -7.87
C THR A 144 -18.88 23.53 -9.11
N VAL A 145 -20.03 23.10 -9.64
CA VAL A 145 -20.69 23.72 -10.80
C VAL A 145 -21.97 24.40 -10.33
N GLY A 146 -22.07 25.73 -10.47
CA GLY A 146 -23.24 26.48 -10.02
C GLY A 146 -23.52 26.35 -8.52
N GLY A 147 -22.48 26.18 -7.69
CA GLY A 147 -22.59 25.95 -6.25
C GLY A 147 -22.91 24.50 -5.85
N THR A 148 -23.11 23.59 -6.82
CA THR A 148 -23.38 22.18 -6.56
C THR A 148 -22.15 21.33 -6.79
N PHE A 149 -21.84 20.42 -5.87
CA PHE A 149 -20.77 19.47 -6.04
C PHE A 149 -21.13 18.40 -7.07
N VAL A 150 -20.23 18.16 -8.01
CA VAL A 150 -20.38 17.15 -9.06
C VAL A 150 -19.21 16.17 -8.91
N PRO A 151 -19.47 14.90 -8.51
CA PRO A 151 -18.42 13.90 -8.42
C PRO A 151 -17.93 13.53 -9.83
N LEU A 152 -16.62 13.54 -10.00
CA LEU A 152 -15.93 13.10 -11.22
C LEU A 152 -15.31 11.70 -11.05
N ASN A 153 -15.04 11.32 -9.80
CA ASN A 153 -14.69 9.97 -9.36
C ASN A 153 -15.28 9.72 -7.97
N THR A 154 -15.59 8.47 -7.67
CA THR A 154 -15.98 8.02 -6.33
C THR A 154 -15.36 6.66 -6.09
N ASN A 155 -14.61 6.53 -4.99
CA ASN A 155 -14.00 5.29 -4.56
C ASN A 155 -14.36 5.04 -3.10
N ARG A 156 -14.67 3.80 -2.73
CA ARG A 156 -15.04 3.43 -1.36
C ARG A 156 -14.01 2.46 -0.80
N GLU A 157 -13.42 2.83 0.33
CA GLU A 157 -12.35 2.07 0.96
C GLU A 157 -12.69 1.69 2.39
N LEU A 158 -12.15 0.54 2.81
CA LEU A 158 -12.14 0.14 4.19
C LEU A 158 -10.89 0.74 4.86
N LEU A 159 -11.11 1.56 5.88
CA LEU A 159 -10.08 2.17 6.70
C LEU A 159 -10.03 1.49 8.07
N THR A 160 -8.81 1.28 8.55
CA THR A 160 -8.55 0.80 9.91
C THR A 160 -8.16 1.99 10.79
N ASN A 161 -8.65 2.03 12.02
CA ASN A 161 -8.22 3.05 12.99
C ASN A 161 -6.73 2.92 13.27
N GLY A 162 -6.06 4.05 13.52
CA GLY A 162 -4.61 4.13 13.66
C GLY A 162 -3.83 4.09 12.34
N ASP A 163 -4.34 3.41 11.32
CA ASP A 163 -3.65 3.29 10.04
C ASP A 163 -3.61 4.62 9.27
N ARG A 164 -2.50 4.80 8.54
CA ARG A 164 -2.27 5.94 7.64
C ARG A 164 -2.52 5.53 6.20
N TYR A 165 -3.09 6.43 5.40
CA TYR A 165 -3.38 6.22 3.99
C TYR A 165 -3.05 7.45 3.15
N SER A 166 -2.48 7.18 1.97
CA SER A 166 -2.31 8.17 0.90
C SER A 166 -3.41 7.99 -0.14
N LEU A 167 -4.31 8.97 -0.24
CA LEU A 167 -5.27 9.10 -1.33
C LEU A 167 -4.60 9.85 -2.48
N ILE A 168 -4.12 9.09 -3.47
CA ILE A 168 -3.40 9.62 -4.62
C ILE A 168 -4.41 9.89 -5.72
N VAL A 169 -4.60 11.16 -6.05
CA VAL A 169 -5.46 11.59 -7.16
C VAL A 169 -4.64 11.55 -8.44
N LEU A 170 -5.10 10.76 -9.40
CA LEU A 170 -4.51 10.58 -10.71
C LEU A 170 -5.58 10.65 -11.80
N LYS A 171 -5.15 10.57 -13.06
CA LYS A 171 -6.05 10.25 -14.17
C LYS A 171 -6.13 8.74 -14.34
N ASN A 172 -7.01 8.26 -15.21
CA ASN A 172 -6.93 6.92 -15.77
C ASN A 172 -5.85 6.86 -16.87
N GLN A 173 -5.55 5.66 -17.39
CA GLN A 173 -4.40 5.45 -18.28
C GLN A 173 -4.43 6.29 -19.57
N ASP A 174 -5.61 6.61 -20.10
CA ASP A 174 -5.76 7.48 -21.28
C ASP A 174 -5.73 8.99 -20.96
N GLY A 175 -5.69 9.36 -19.68
CA GLY A 175 -5.60 10.73 -19.20
C GLY A 175 -6.94 11.48 -19.13
N THR A 176 -8.08 10.83 -19.41
CA THR A 176 -9.37 11.51 -19.59
C THR A 176 -10.16 11.64 -18.29
N LYS A 177 -10.27 10.58 -17.49
CA LYS A 177 -11.08 10.49 -16.27
C LYS A 177 -10.22 10.58 -15.02
N PHE A 178 -10.78 11.09 -13.93
CA PHE A 178 -10.12 11.05 -12.63
C PHE A 178 -10.24 9.66 -12.02
N GLU A 179 -9.20 9.23 -11.35
CA GLU A 179 -9.16 8.02 -10.54
C GLU A 179 -8.44 8.33 -9.22
N THR A 180 -8.55 7.40 -8.29
CA THR A 180 -7.89 7.49 -6.99
C THR A 180 -7.24 6.16 -6.69
N LEU A 181 -5.96 6.19 -6.33
CA LEU A 181 -5.25 5.05 -5.75
C LEU A 181 -5.12 5.31 -4.25
N VAL A 182 -5.62 4.39 -3.42
CA VAL A 182 -5.51 4.48 -1.96
C VAL A 182 -4.49 3.47 -1.48
N VAL A 183 -3.39 3.97 -0.93
CA VAL A 183 -2.28 3.14 -0.46
C VAL A 183 -2.15 3.28 1.05
N ARG A 184 -2.05 2.15 1.77
CA ARG A 184 -1.73 2.14 3.20
C ARG A 184 -0.25 2.53 3.41
N ASP A 185 -0.03 3.51 4.27
CA ASP A 185 1.29 4.06 4.59
C ASP A 185 1.90 3.30 5.78
N GLN A 186 2.67 2.25 5.47
CA GLN A 186 3.44 1.49 6.44
C GLN A 186 4.79 2.16 6.65
N LEU A 187 4.84 3.14 7.56
CA LEU A 187 6.05 3.92 7.87
C LEU A 187 7.04 3.13 8.75
N VAL A 188 7.24 1.84 8.42
CA VAL A 188 8.14 0.94 9.12
C VAL A 188 9.55 1.52 9.13
N GLN A 189 10.21 1.43 10.28
CA GLN A 189 11.54 1.96 10.48
C GLN A 189 12.54 0.83 10.70
N GLU A 190 13.56 0.77 9.86
CA GLU A 190 14.77 -0.02 10.13
C GLU A 190 15.91 0.93 10.54
N PRO A 191 16.57 0.72 11.69
CA PRO A 191 17.67 1.57 12.13
C PRO A 191 18.76 1.69 11.06
N GLY A 192 19.11 2.94 10.70
CA GLY A 192 20.16 3.24 9.73
C GLY A 192 19.74 3.09 8.26
N LYS A 193 18.51 2.69 7.95
CA LYS A 193 17.99 2.57 6.58
C LYS A 193 17.09 3.75 6.21
N ALA A 194 16.99 4.01 4.91
CA ALA A 194 15.91 4.81 4.34
C ALA A 194 14.85 3.86 3.75
N ALA A 195 13.58 4.21 3.85
CA ALA A 195 12.50 3.48 3.17
C ALA A 195 12.11 4.24 1.89
N ILE A 196 11.95 3.54 0.77
CA ILE A 196 11.50 4.15 -0.49
C ILE A 196 10.30 3.40 -1.05
N ARG A 197 9.27 4.14 -1.48
CA ARG A 197 8.11 3.64 -2.22
C ARG A 197 8.00 4.39 -3.54
N PHE A 198 7.60 3.68 -4.59
CA PHE A 198 7.29 4.28 -5.89
C PHE A 198 5.82 4.12 -6.21
N VAL A 199 5.23 5.14 -6.82
CA VAL A 199 3.85 5.11 -7.33
C VAL A 199 3.87 5.56 -8.79
N HIS A 200 3.18 4.84 -9.66
CA HIS A 200 3.08 5.19 -11.07
C HIS A 200 1.74 5.87 -11.39
N ALA A 201 1.73 7.20 -11.41
CA ALA A 201 0.57 8.02 -11.75
C ALA A 201 0.68 8.75 -13.11
N ALA A 202 1.65 8.42 -13.97
CA ALA A 202 1.86 9.08 -15.27
C ALA A 202 1.02 8.47 -16.42
N PRO A 203 -0.14 9.05 -16.81
CA PRO A 203 -1.02 8.44 -17.81
C PRO A 203 -0.31 8.24 -19.16
N GLY A 204 -0.64 7.19 -19.91
CA GLY A 204 -0.03 6.89 -21.21
C GLY A 204 1.44 6.46 -21.16
N VAL A 205 2.02 6.32 -19.96
CA VAL A 205 3.24 5.54 -19.74
C VAL A 205 2.79 4.17 -19.24
N ARG A 206 3.31 3.10 -19.84
CA ARG A 206 3.06 1.72 -19.42
C ARG A 206 3.99 1.38 -18.25
N GLU A 207 4.23 0.10 -18.04
CA GLU A 207 5.23 -0.42 -17.12
C GLU A 207 6.60 0.29 -17.21
N VAL A 208 7.15 0.64 -16.05
CA VAL A 208 8.46 1.29 -15.92
C VAL A 208 9.41 0.51 -15.01
N ILE A 209 10.71 0.70 -15.27
CA ILE A 209 11.81 0.35 -14.38
C ILE A 209 12.32 1.63 -13.73
N VAL A 210 12.70 1.54 -12.46
CA VAL A 210 13.42 2.62 -11.76
C VAL A 210 14.75 2.12 -11.22
N GLN A 211 15.83 2.85 -11.52
CA GLN A 211 17.19 2.48 -11.12
C GLN A 211 18.08 3.70 -10.88
N PRO A 212 19.14 3.61 -10.06
CA PRO A 212 20.22 4.58 -10.04
C PRO A 212 20.90 4.65 -11.41
N ARG A 213 21.39 5.83 -11.78
CA ARG A 213 22.31 5.97 -12.92
C ARG A 213 23.56 5.11 -12.67
N ASN A 214 23.73 4.06 -13.47
CA ASN A 214 24.78 3.05 -13.34
C ASN A 214 24.70 2.15 -12.08
N GLY A 215 23.49 1.86 -11.58
CA GLY A 215 23.28 0.91 -10.49
C GLY A 215 22.22 -0.13 -10.80
N ASP A 216 22.01 -1.03 -9.85
CA ASP A 216 21.00 -2.09 -9.96
C ASP A 216 19.57 -1.53 -9.85
N ARG A 217 18.62 -2.26 -10.42
CA ARG A 217 17.20 -1.87 -10.42
C ARG A 217 16.66 -1.81 -8.99
N LEU A 218 15.98 -0.71 -8.67
CA LEU A 218 15.26 -0.57 -7.40
C LEU A 218 13.87 -1.17 -7.50
N VAL A 219 13.22 -0.97 -8.66
CA VAL A 219 11.88 -1.45 -9.00
C VAL A 219 11.95 -2.10 -10.38
N GLU A 220 11.45 -3.33 -10.46
CA GLU A 220 11.26 -4.07 -11.70
C GLU A 220 9.77 -4.10 -11.99
N GLY A 221 9.36 -3.53 -13.13
CA GLY A 221 8.00 -3.67 -13.62
C GLY A 221 6.92 -2.99 -12.77
N LEU A 222 6.94 -1.66 -12.67
CA LEU A 222 5.87 -0.90 -12.02
C LEU A 222 4.81 -0.50 -13.04
N ASP A 223 3.65 -1.13 -12.97
CA ASP A 223 2.51 -0.84 -13.83
C ASP A 223 1.82 0.48 -13.49
N TYR A 224 1.13 1.04 -14.50
CA TYR A 224 0.36 2.26 -14.33
C TYR A 224 -0.79 2.06 -13.33
N GLY A 225 -0.94 3.00 -12.40
CA GLY A 225 -2.00 2.95 -11.39
C GLY A 225 -1.65 2.09 -10.18
N GLU A 226 -0.40 1.61 -10.09
CA GLU A 226 0.09 0.80 -8.98
C GLU A 226 1.20 1.50 -8.18
N GLU A 227 1.48 0.93 -7.02
CA GLU A 227 2.63 1.22 -6.19
C GLU A 227 3.58 0.01 -6.07
N HIS A 228 4.85 0.31 -5.85
CA HIS A 228 5.80 -0.65 -5.30
C HIS A 228 6.00 -0.33 -3.82
N ALA A 229 5.56 -1.24 -2.93
CA ALA A 229 5.63 -1.10 -1.47
C ALA A 229 7.02 -0.67 -0.96
N TYR A 230 7.06 -0.13 0.25
CA TYR A 230 8.30 0.38 0.85
C TYR A 230 9.41 -0.67 0.83
N LYS A 231 10.56 -0.27 0.27
CA LYS A 231 11.80 -1.03 0.26
C LYS A 231 12.83 -0.31 1.12
N MET A 232 13.45 -1.05 2.03
CA MET A 232 14.56 -0.54 2.84
C MET A 232 15.84 -0.52 2.01
N ILE A 233 16.54 0.61 2.03
CA ILE A 233 17.81 0.81 1.34
C ILE A 233 18.82 1.46 2.29
N ASP A 234 20.10 1.27 2.01
CA ASP A 234 21.13 2.10 2.63
C ASP A 234 20.93 3.57 2.21
N PRO A 235 21.26 4.54 3.08
CA PRO A 235 21.23 5.95 2.72
C PRO A 235 21.98 6.19 1.43
N TRP A 236 21.33 6.86 0.49
CA TRP A 236 21.79 6.93 -0.89
C TRP A 236 21.62 8.32 -1.46
N SER A 237 22.56 8.70 -2.32
CA SER A 237 22.56 9.98 -3.01
C SER A 237 23.00 9.80 -4.45
N GLY A 238 22.21 10.32 -5.40
CA GLY A 238 22.50 10.15 -6.81
C GLY A 238 21.34 10.53 -7.70
N VAL A 239 21.47 10.18 -8.98
CA VAL A 239 20.44 10.42 -10.00
C VAL A 239 19.69 9.12 -10.23
N LEU A 240 18.36 9.16 -10.21
CA LEU A 240 17.51 8.05 -10.64
C LEU A 240 17.18 8.19 -12.13
N GLU A 241 17.09 7.07 -12.81
CA GLU A 241 16.56 6.93 -14.16
C GLU A 241 15.25 6.15 -14.10
N VAL A 242 14.23 6.71 -14.73
CA VAL A 242 12.97 6.02 -15.01
C VAL A 242 12.98 5.63 -16.48
N ARG A 243 12.75 4.34 -16.76
CA ARG A 243 12.88 3.77 -18.11
C ARG A 243 11.62 2.99 -18.45
N ALA A 244 11.22 2.99 -19.72
CA ALA A 244 10.17 2.09 -20.20
C ALA A 244 10.69 0.65 -20.17
N ASP A 245 9.93 -0.27 -19.57
CA ASP A 245 10.37 -1.66 -19.38
C ASP A 245 10.67 -2.35 -20.72
N ASN A 246 9.70 -2.32 -21.64
CA ASN A 246 9.74 -3.07 -22.89
C ASN A 246 10.80 -2.63 -23.93
N ARG A 247 11.31 -1.41 -23.84
CA ARG A 247 12.22 -0.82 -24.84
C ARG A 247 13.51 -0.28 -24.23
N ASN A 248 13.64 -0.37 -22.91
CA ASN A 248 14.73 0.21 -22.13
C ASN A 248 15.03 1.67 -22.52
N GLU A 249 13.99 2.42 -22.90
CA GLU A 249 14.07 3.83 -23.29
C GLU A 249 14.06 4.70 -22.02
N SER A 250 15.01 5.63 -21.89
CA SER A 250 15.02 6.56 -20.75
C SER A 250 13.89 7.57 -20.90
N LEU A 251 12.96 7.58 -19.94
CA LEU A 251 11.81 8.48 -19.91
C LEU A 251 12.09 9.74 -19.07
N LEU A 252 12.85 9.57 -17.99
CA LEU A 252 13.22 10.64 -17.07
C LEU A 252 14.57 10.35 -16.45
N SER A 253 15.38 11.39 -16.29
CA SER A 253 16.52 11.42 -15.37
C SER A 253 16.23 12.49 -14.33
N THR A 254 16.22 12.11 -13.05
CA THR A 254 15.93 13.05 -11.97
C THR A 254 17.09 14.04 -11.77
N PRO A 255 16.86 15.17 -11.09
CA PRO A 255 17.91 15.84 -10.35
C PRO A 255 18.57 14.89 -9.34
N LYS A 256 19.69 15.31 -8.75
CA LYS A 256 20.34 14.54 -7.69
C LYS A 256 19.42 14.48 -6.46
N MET A 257 19.03 13.27 -6.09
CA MET A 257 18.19 12.96 -4.92
C MET A 257 19.07 12.57 -3.73
N ASN A 258 18.56 12.75 -2.51
CA ASN A 258 19.21 12.33 -1.27
C ASN A 258 18.19 11.62 -0.38
N PHE A 259 18.39 10.32 -0.16
CA PHE A 259 17.62 9.50 0.76
C PHE A 259 18.42 9.27 2.04
N GLU A 260 17.95 9.85 3.14
CA GLU A 260 18.61 9.78 4.44
C GLU A 260 18.02 8.68 5.31
N ALA A 261 18.83 8.13 6.23
CA ALA A 261 18.37 7.15 7.21
C ALA A 261 17.22 7.71 8.07
N GLY A 262 16.30 6.83 8.47
CA GLY A 262 15.18 7.17 9.36
C GLY A 262 14.01 7.89 8.68
N LYS A 263 14.04 8.06 7.36
CA LYS A 263 12.99 8.71 6.57
C LYS A 263 12.37 7.73 5.56
N ALA A 264 11.08 7.88 5.35
CA ALA A 264 10.30 7.12 4.37
C ALA A 264 9.89 8.03 3.20
N TYR A 265 10.47 7.80 2.03
CA TYR A 265 10.23 8.60 0.82
C TYR A 265 9.16 7.93 -0.05
N THR A 266 8.15 8.70 -0.46
CA THR A 266 7.27 8.29 -1.56
C THR A 266 7.61 9.10 -2.79
N LEU A 267 7.96 8.41 -3.86
CA LEU A 267 8.27 8.97 -5.16
C LEU A 267 7.09 8.69 -6.10
N VAL A 268 6.49 9.75 -6.65
CA VAL A 268 5.32 9.63 -7.51
C VAL A 268 5.69 10.03 -8.92
N LEU A 269 5.65 9.08 -9.84
CA LEU A 269 5.81 9.31 -11.27
C LEU A 269 4.52 9.94 -11.81
N SER A 270 4.64 11.06 -12.51
CA SER A 270 3.52 11.84 -13.04
C SER A 270 3.84 12.38 -14.42
N ARG A 271 3.00 13.29 -14.94
CA ARG A 271 3.34 14.16 -16.06
C ARG A 271 3.34 15.61 -15.62
N ASN A 272 4.39 16.35 -15.96
CA ASN A 272 4.41 17.79 -15.74
C ASN A 272 3.41 18.53 -16.63
N ARG A 273 3.30 19.85 -16.45
CA ARG A 273 2.36 20.70 -17.21
C ARG A 273 2.61 20.72 -18.72
N GLN A 274 3.80 20.34 -19.17
CA GLN A 274 4.15 20.19 -20.59
C GLN A 274 3.84 18.78 -21.13
N GLY A 275 3.25 17.90 -20.30
CA GLY A 275 2.93 16.53 -20.65
C GLY A 275 4.14 15.58 -20.67
N LYS A 276 5.33 16.01 -20.23
CA LYS A 276 6.50 15.14 -20.14
C LYS A 276 6.46 14.34 -18.84
N VAL A 277 7.03 13.14 -18.87
CA VAL A 277 7.22 12.32 -17.66
C VAL A 277 8.04 13.11 -16.66
N ASP A 278 7.59 13.10 -15.41
CA ASP A 278 8.20 13.82 -14.31
C ASP A 278 8.01 13.05 -13.01
N LEU A 279 8.77 13.42 -11.97
CA LEU A 279 8.70 12.77 -10.67
C LEU A 279 8.74 13.83 -9.59
N PHE A 280 7.86 13.69 -8.61
CA PHE A 280 7.91 14.48 -7.38
C PHE A 280 7.95 13.55 -6.18
N TRP A 281 8.34 14.09 -5.03
CA TRP A 281 8.46 13.28 -3.82
C TRP A 281 8.06 14.04 -2.57
N PHE A 282 7.75 13.26 -1.54
CA PHE A 282 7.63 13.73 -0.16
C PHE A 282 8.21 12.65 0.77
N ALA A 283 8.66 13.07 1.94
CA ALA A 283 9.29 12.21 2.93
C ALA A 283 8.55 12.31 4.25
N ASP A 284 8.27 11.17 4.86
CA ASP A 284 7.71 11.05 6.19
C ASP A 284 8.83 10.68 7.18
N ALA A 285 8.87 11.35 8.33
CA ALA A 285 9.83 11.08 9.39
C ALA A 285 9.13 11.16 10.76
N PRO A 286 9.44 10.26 11.70
CA PRO A 286 9.01 10.42 13.08
C PRO A 286 9.55 11.73 13.65
N MET A 287 8.70 12.46 14.36
CA MET A 287 9.11 13.63 15.11
C MET A 287 9.92 13.19 16.34
N ASN A 288 10.94 13.99 16.69
CA ASN A 288 11.76 13.80 17.89
C ASN A 288 11.07 14.30 19.15
#